data_AF-A0AAV8WT83-F1
#
_entry.id   AF-A0AAV8WT83-F1
#
_cell.length_a   1.000
_cell.length_b   1.000
_cell.length_c   1.000
_cell.angle_alpha   90.00
_cell.angle_beta   90.00
_cell.angle_gamma   90.00
#
_symmetry.space_group_name_H-M   'P 1'
#
loop_
_entity.id
_entity.type
_entity.pdbx_description
1 polymer ?
#
loop_
_entity_poly.entity_id
_entity_poly.type
_entity_poly.pdbx_seq_one_letter_code
_entity_poly.pdbx_strand_id
1 'polypeptide(L)'
;MESCNKICRLCFNKCDRNFEDIEEITMNILDVLLIKINVVVSEEPVMCTNCAEIIQNSFEFKSTCLYTHNYIVPFVNETENSKLDLREIYRCKKGHGDIEISEADTVCGFCMSLLKSCPFLSLDNKDEDVTLVEMMINKCFPELL
;
A
#
# COMPACT_ATOMS: atom_id res chain seq x y z
N MET A 1 -12.18 -10.99 -37.86
CA MET A 1 -11.89 -10.35 -36.56
C MET A 1 -10.51 -10.83 -36.15
N GLU A 2 -9.53 -9.95 -36.17
CA GLU A 2 -8.18 -10.27 -35.67
C GLU A 2 -8.26 -10.58 -34.18
N SER A 3 -7.70 -11.72 -33.78
CA SER A 3 -7.52 -12.06 -32.38
C SER A 3 -6.40 -11.17 -31.82
N CYS A 4 -6.70 -10.34 -30.82
CA CYS A 4 -5.66 -9.60 -30.11
C CYS A 4 -4.79 -10.60 -29.33
N ASN A 5 -3.60 -10.92 -29.85
CA ASN A 5 -2.65 -11.83 -29.18
C ASN A 5 -1.72 -11.06 -28.23
N LYS A 6 -2.25 -10.07 -27.52
CA LYS A 6 -1.44 -9.28 -26.59
C LYS A 6 -1.22 -10.07 -25.30
N ILE A 7 -0.07 -9.87 -24.67
CA ILE A 7 0.31 -10.53 -23.42
C ILE A 7 0.48 -9.43 -22.37
N CYS A 8 -0.16 -9.59 -21.22
CA CYS A 8 -0.01 -8.66 -20.10
C CYS A 8 1.43 -8.69 -19.60
N ARG A 9 2.06 -7.52 -19.51
CA ARG A 9 3.47 -7.42 -19.11
C ARG A 9 3.74 -7.76 -17.64
N LEU A 10 2.69 -7.80 -16.83
CA LEU A 10 2.76 -8.05 -15.40
C LEU A 10 2.51 -9.52 -15.05
N CYS A 11 1.37 -10.09 -15.49
CA CYS A 11 0.99 -11.47 -15.17
C CYS A 11 1.29 -12.48 -16.28
N PHE A 12 1.79 -12.04 -17.45
CA PHE A 12 2.11 -12.89 -18.60
C PHE A 12 0.93 -13.67 -19.19
N ASN A 13 -0.30 -13.36 -18.79
CA ASN A 13 -1.50 -13.94 -19.38
C ASN A 13 -1.89 -13.23 -20.67
N LYS A 14 -2.56 -13.96 -21.57
CA LYS A 14 -3.14 -13.39 -22.79
C LYS A 14 -4.23 -12.38 -22.46
N CYS A 15 -4.26 -11.30 -23.22
CA CYS A 15 -5.25 -10.23 -23.12
C CYS A 15 -6.14 -10.28 -24.35
N ASP A 16 -7.40 -10.70 -24.20
CA ASP A 16 -8.29 -10.79 -25.35
C ASP A 16 -8.77 -9.41 -25.81
N ARG A 17 -9.34 -8.62 -24.89
CA ARG A 17 -9.88 -7.26 -25.15
C ARG A 17 -9.81 -6.29 -23.97
N ASN A 18 -9.48 -6.78 -22.77
CA ASN A 18 -9.48 -5.99 -21.55
C ASN A 18 -8.03 -5.70 -21.15
N PHE A 19 -7.45 -4.69 -21.79
CA PHE A 19 -6.11 -4.24 -21.50
C PHE A 19 -5.99 -2.73 -21.70
N GLU A 20 -4.95 -2.18 -21.08
CA GLU A 20 -4.55 -0.78 -21.11
C GLU A 20 -3.11 -0.70 -21.60
N ASP A 21 -2.79 0.36 -22.33
CA ASP A 21 -1.42 0.64 -22.76
C ASP A 21 -0.56 1.02 -21.55
N ILE A 22 0.71 0.61 -21.57
CA ILE A 22 1.65 1.00 -20.52
C ILE A 22 2.25 2.35 -20.87
N GLU A 23 1.53 3.40 -20.47
CA GLU A 23 1.93 4.79 -20.63
C GLU A 23 2.92 5.25 -19.54
N GLU A 24 3.45 6.47 -19.67
CA GLU A 24 4.38 7.08 -18.71
C GLU A 24 3.81 7.12 -17.29
N ILE A 25 2.52 7.46 -17.13
CA ILE A 25 1.87 7.50 -15.81
C ILE A 25 1.89 6.12 -15.15
N THR A 26 1.58 5.07 -15.91
CA THR A 26 1.63 3.68 -15.44
C THR A 26 3.06 3.28 -15.04
N MET A 27 4.07 3.69 -15.81
CA MET A 27 5.48 3.45 -15.47
C MET A 27 5.87 4.16 -14.17
N ASN A 28 5.47 5.41 -13.97
CA ASN A 28 5.72 6.15 -12.73
C ASN A 28 5.06 5.47 -11.53
N ILE A 29 3.84 4.97 -11.67
CA ILE A 29 3.16 4.20 -10.61
C ILE A 29 3.94 2.92 -10.28
N LEU A 30 4.38 2.18 -11.28
CA LEU A 30 5.17 0.96 -11.10
C LEU A 30 6.49 1.23 -10.39
N ASP A 31 7.15 2.35 -10.70
CA ASP A 31 8.38 2.79 -10.03
C ASP A 31 8.12 3.11 -8.55
N VAL A 32 7.04 3.82 -8.22
CA VAL A 32 6.64 4.07 -6.82
C VAL A 32 6.38 2.76 -6.08
N LEU A 33 5.80 1.77 -6.76
CA LEU A 33 5.56 0.43 -6.22
C LEU A 33 6.79 -0.47 -6.23
N LEU A 34 7.93 0.00 -6.73
CA LEU A 34 9.18 -0.77 -6.87
C LEU A 34 9.02 -2.02 -7.75
N ILE A 35 8.07 -1.99 -8.69
CA ILE A 35 7.77 -3.07 -9.63
C ILE A 35 8.52 -2.80 -10.94
N LYS A 36 9.51 -3.64 -11.23
CA LYS A 36 10.29 -3.52 -12.47
C LYS A 36 9.68 -4.38 -13.56
N ILE A 37 9.23 -3.73 -14.64
CA ILE A 37 8.81 -4.41 -15.87
C ILE A 37 9.73 -4.02 -17.03
N ASN A 38 9.96 -4.98 -17.93
CA ASN A 38 10.73 -4.71 -19.15
C ASN A 38 9.76 -4.50 -20.32
N VAL A 39 9.52 -3.23 -20.64
CA VAL A 39 8.60 -2.81 -21.72
C VAL A 39 9.26 -2.81 -23.10
N VAL A 40 10.60 -2.82 -23.20
CA VAL A 40 11.31 -2.78 -24.49
C VAL A 40 11.34 -4.14 -25.21
N VAL A 41 10.92 -5.21 -24.54
CA VAL A 41 10.93 -6.58 -25.09
C VAL A 41 9.70 -6.86 -25.97
N SER A 42 8.67 -6.02 -25.93
CA SER A 42 7.44 -6.21 -26.71
C SER A 42 7.07 -4.94 -27.46
N GLU A 43 6.71 -5.09 -28.74
CA GLU A 43 6.05 -4.03 -29.51
C GLU A 43 4.66 -3.77 -28.90
N GLU A 44 4.40 -2.51 -28.52
CA GLU A 44 3.16 -2.07 -27.85
C GLU A 44 2.84 -2.88 -26.58
N PRO A 45 3.61 -2.69 -25.50
CA PRO A 45 3.42 -3.38 -24.23
C PRO A 45 2.08 -2.98 -23.60
N VAL A 46 1.32 -3.98 -23.16
CA VAL A 46 0.01 -3.76 -22.53
C VAL A 46 -0.06 -4.41 -21.14
N MET A 47 -1.03 -3.96 -20.35
CA MET A 47 -1.38 -4.52 -19.05
C MET A 47 -2.86 -4.89 -19.06
N CYS A 48 -3.21 -6.09 -18.58
CA CYS A 48 -4.64 -6.44 -18.45
C CYS A 48 -5.31 -5.61 -17.34
N THR A 49 -6.61 -5.37 -17.47
CA THR A 49 -7.39 -4.56 -16.52
C THR A 49 -7.28 -5.04 -15.08
N ASN A 50 -7.22 -6.37 -14.85
CA ASN A 50 -7.05 -6.90 -13.50
C ASN A 50 -5.71 -6.50 -12.89
N CYS A 51 -4.64 -6.49 -13.68
CA CYS A 51 -3.34 -6.02 -13.23
C CYS A 51 -3.36 -4.50 -13.01
N ALA A 52 -4.00 -3.73 -13.90
CA ALA A 52 -4.15 -2.30 -13.74
C ALA A 52 -4.88 -1.94 -12.42
N GLU A 53 -5.99 -2.62 -12.12
CA GLU A 53 -6.73 -2.44 -10.87
C GLU A 53 -5.88 -2.78 -9.63
N ILE A 54 -5.13 -3.89 -9.65
CA ILE A 54 -4.23 -4.27 -8.56
C ILE A 54 -3.14 -3.21 -8.36
N ILE A 55 -2.55 -2.70 -9.45
CA ILE A 55 -1.52 -1.66 -9.41
C ILE A 55 -2.09 -0.37 -8.84
N GLN A 56 -3.27 0.06 -9.29
CA GLN A 56 -3.92 1.27 -8.80
C GLN A 56 -4.25 1.17 -7.31
N ASN A 57 -4.86 0.06 -6.87
CA ASN A 57 -5.15 -0.18 -5.45
C ASN A 57 -3.87 -0.22 -4.61
N SER A 58 -2.80 -0.83 -5.12
CA SER A 58 -1.50 -0.88 -4.44
C SER A 58 -0.89 0.52 -4.32
N PHE A 59 -1.00 1.34 -5.36
CA PHE A 59 -0.49 2.71 -5.39
C PHE A 59 -1.23 3.62 -4.41
N GLU A 60 -2.56 3.54 -4.39
CA GLU A 60 -3.39 4.27 -3.43
C GLU A 60 -3.07 3.85 -2.00
N PHE A 61 -2.93 2.55 -1.75
CA PHE A 61 -2.53 2.04 -0.45
C PHE A 61 -1.14 2.58 -0.05
N LYS A 62 -0.13 2.46 -0.93
CA LYS A 62 1.23 2.94 -0.62
C LYS A 62 1.28 4.44 -0.38
N SER A 63 0.61 5.23 -1.23
CA SER A 63 0.51 6.68 -1.07
C SER A 63 -0.15 7.07 0.25
N THR A 64 -1.22 6.35 0.65
CA THR A 64 -1.89 6.56 1.94
C THR A 64 -0.98 6.24 3.11
N CYS A 65 -0.18 5.18 3.01
CA CYS A 65 0.81 4.80 4.01
C CYS A 65 1.88 5.87 4.20
N LEU A 66 2.49 6.34 3.10
CA LEU A 66 3.52 7.38 3.15
C LEU A 66 2.97 8.70 3.70
N TYR A 67 1.78 9.11 3.27
CA TYR A 67 1.13 10.30 3.81
C TYR A 67 0.87 10.16 5.31
N THR A 68 0.37 9.00 5.75
CA THR A 68 0.09 8.74 7.16
C THR A 68 1.36 8.75 8.00
N HIS A 69 2.43 8.11 7.52
CA HIS A 69 3.72 8.13 8.18
C HIS A 69 4.26 9.55 8.35
N ASN A 70 4.29 10.33 7.27
CA ASN A 70 4.73 11.73 7.32
C ASN A 70 3.87 12.59 8.24
N TYR A 71 2.59 12.25 8.42
CA TYR A 71 1.71 12.90 9.39
C TYR A 71 2.01 12.48 10.83
N ILE A 72 2.40 11.23 11.06
CA ILE A 72 2.71 10.67 12.39
C ILE A 72 4.09 11.12 12.90
N VAL A 73 5.11 11.18 12.03
CA VAL A 73 6.50 11.48 12.40
C VAL A 73 6.65 12.69 13.34
N PRO A 74 5.97 13.84 13.13
CA PRO A 74 6.07 14.99 14.03
C PRO A 74 5.59 14.74 15.48
N PHE A 75 4.79 13.70 15.72
CA PHE A 75 4.30 13.32 17.04
C PHE A 75 5.23 12.33 17.76
N VAL A 76 6.22 11.78 17.06
CA VAL A 76 7.21 10.86 17.64
C VAL A 76 8.29 11.70 18.34
N ASN A 77 8.24 11.78 19.66
CA ASN A 77 9.29 12.42 20.45
C ASN A 77 10.49 11.46 20.59
N GLU A 78 11.60 11.75 19.92
CA GLU A 78 12.84 10.95 20.03
C GLU A 78 13.43 10.94 21.46
N THR A 79 13.09 11.91 22.29
CA THR A 79 13.64 12.09 23.64
C THR A 79 12.92 11.30 24.73
N GLU A 80 11.69 10.86 24.46
CA GLU A 80 10.89 10.08 25.39
C GLU A 80 10.57 8.75 24.71
N ASN A 81 11.05 7.63 25.26
CA ASN A 81 10.64 6.27 24.86
C ASN A 81 9.13 6.00 25.13
N SER A 82 8.29 7.03 25.19
CA SER A 82 6.85 6.94 25.35
C SER A 82 6.24 6.33 24.11
N LYS A 83 5.45 5.27 24.29
CA LYS A 83 4.64 4.70 23.22
C LYS A 83 3.65 5.75 22.73
N LEU A 84 3.61 5.96 21.42
CA LEU A 84 2.68 6.87 20.77
C LEU A 84 1.27 6.26 20.73
N ASP A 85 0.26 6.96 21.25
CA ASP A 85 -1.14 6.53 21.10
C ASP A 85 -1.76 7.07 19.80
N LEU A 86 -1.89 6.19 18.80
CA LEU A 86 -2.50 6.52 17.51
C LEU A 86 -3.95 6.98 17.62
N ARG A 87 -4.67 6.68 18.71
CA ARG A 87 -6.05 7.16 18.92
C ARG A 87 -6.10 8.67 19.11
N GLU A 88 -5.11 9.25 19.77
CA GLU A 88 -5.03 10.70 19.97
C GLU A 88 -4.81 11.41 18.63
N ILE A 89 -3.88 10.90 17.82
CA ILE A 89 -3.58 11.43 16.49
C ILE A 89 -4.77 11.29 15.55
N TYR A 90 -5.48 10.16 15.61
CA TYR A 90 -6.69 9.94 14.81
C TYR A 90 -7.77 10.98 15.10
N ARG A 91 -7.98 11.33 16.38
CA ARG A 91 -8.90 12.42 16.78
C ARG A 91 -8.44 13.75 16.20
N CYS A 92 -7.14 14.07 16.27
CA CYS A 92 -6.59 15.29 15.67
C CYS A 92 -6.83 15.36 14.16
N LYS A 93 -6.64 14.25 13.42
CA LYS A 93 -6.81 14.19 11.97
C LYS A 93 -8.25 14.38 11.51
N LYS A 94 -9.23 13.86 12.26
CA LYS A 94 -10.66 13.93 11.90
C LYS A 94 -11.36 15.21 12.36
N GLY A 95 -10.69 16.04 13.17
CA GLY A 95 -11.21 17.30 13.71
C GLY A 95 -11.86 17.15 15.08
N HIS A 96 -12.20 18.28 15.72
CA HIS A 96 -12.77 18.36 17.09
C HIS A 96 -14.20 17.81 17.23
N GLY A 97 -14.64 16.88 16.38
CA GLY A 97 -15.88 16.15 16.60
C GLY A 97 -15.70 15.07 17.65
N ASP A 98 -16.69 14.85 18.51
CA ASP A 98 -16.72 13.72 19.44
C ASP A 98 -16.83 12.41 18.65
N ILE A 99 -15.68 11.85 18.28
CA ILE A 99 -15.62 10.52 17.66
C ILE A 99 -15.59 9.51 18.79
N GLU A 100 -16.69 8.78 18.93
CA GLU A 100 -16.77 7.62 19.80
C GLU A 100 -15.80 6.54 19.28
N ILE A 101 -14.72 6.32 20.03
CA ILE A 101 -13.77 5.23 19.84
C ILE A 101 -13.99 4.28 21.01
N SER A 102 -14.41 3.05 20.72
CA SER A 102 -14.58 2.01 21.74
C SER A 102 -13.21 1.59 22.32
N GLU A 103 -13.21 1.00 23.51
CA GLU A 103 -12.01 0.38 24.08
C GLU A 103 -11.44 -0.71 23.16
N ALA A 104 -12.30 -1.45 22.45
CA ALA A 104 -11.93 -2.50 21.51
C ALA A 104 -11.48 -2.01 20.12
N ASP A 105 -11.72 -0.73 19.80
CA ASP A 105 -11.34 -0.18 18.50
C ASP A 105 -9.84 0.13 18.47
N THR A 106 -9.21 -0.01 17.32
CA THR A 106 -7.80 0.38 17.15
C THR A 106 -7.63 1.26 15.92
N VAL A 107 -6.51 1.95 15.85
CA VAL A 107 -6.16 2.77 14.70
C VAL A 107 -5.02 2.09 13.96
N CYS A 108 -5.22 1.83 12.67
CA CYS A 108 -4.16 1.29 11.82
C CYS A 108 -3.05 2.33 11.59
N GLY A 109 -1.80 1.99 11.90
CA GLY A 109 -0.64 2.88 11.70
C GLY A 109 -0.32 3.14 10.22
N PHE A 110 -0.72 2.26 9.30
CA PHE A 110 -0.51 2.43 7.87
C PHE A 110 -1.55 3.34 7.23
N CYS A 111 -2.85 3.09 7.44
CA CYS A 111 -3.90 3.84 6.76
C CYS A 111 -4.63 4.88 7.64
N MET A 112 -4.24 5.03 8.91
CA MET A 112 -4.88 5.92 9.88
C MET A 112 -6.41 5.76 9.92
N SER A 113 -6.89 4.52 9.81
CA SER A 113 -8.31 4.19 9.82
C SER A 113 -8.68 3.43 11.10
N LEU A 114 -9.90 3.64 11.57
CA LEU A 114 -10.45 2.98 12.74
C LEU A 114 -10.88 1.55 12.39
N LEU A 115 -10.28 0.57 13.05
CA LEU A 115 -10.57 -0.85 12.88
C LEU A 115 -11.43 -1.32 14.06
N LYS A 116 -12.64 -1.77 13.75
CA LYS A 116 -13.59 -2.31 14.73
C LYS A 116 -13.33 -3.81 14.91
N SER A 117 -12.89 -4.21 16.10
CA SER A 117 -12.82 -5.62 16.52
C SER A 117 -12.12 -6.57 15.52
N CYS A 118 -10.88 -6.26 15.13
CA CYS A 118 -10.06 -7.14 14.28
C CYS A 118 -9.00 -7.88 15.11
N PRO A 119 -8.69 -9.16 14.80
CA PRO A 119 -7.47 -9.78 15.31
C PRO A 119 -6.26 -9.13 14.63
N PHE A 120 -5.35 -8.57 15.43
CA PHE A 120 -4.07 -8.04 14.95
C PHE A 120 -3.02 -9.13 14.97
N LEU A 121 -2.11 -9.09 14.00
CA LEU A 121 -0.85 -9.81 14.11
C LEU A 121 0.05 -9.00 15.06
N SER A 122 0.39 -9.58 16.21
CA SER A 122 1.36 -8.96 17.12
C SER A 122 2.76 -9.12 16.55
N LEU A 123 3.44 -8.01 16.27
CA LEU A 123 4.83 -8.00 15.81
C LEU A 123 5.84 -8.27 16.95
N ASP A 124 5.37 -8.38 18.20
CA ASP A 124 6.24 -8.72 19.34
C ASP A 124 6.69 -10.20 19.31
N ASN A 125 6.02 -11.04 18.51
CA ASN A 125 6.34 -12.45 18.36
C ASN A 125 7.35 -12.66 17.22
N LYS A 126 8.30 -13.58 17.39
CA LYS A 126 9.27 -13.95 16.34
C LYS A 126 8.86 -15.20 15.57
N ASP A 127 7.58 -15.35 15.31
CA ASP A 127 7.10 -16.44 14.47
C ASP A 127 7.40 -16.18 12.97
N GLU A 128 7.17 -17.20 12.15
CA GLU A 128 7.45 -17.14 10.72
C GLU A 128 6.57 -16.09 10.01
N ASP A 129 5.31 -15.95 10.43
CA ASP A 129 4.36 -15.00 9.85
C ASP A 129 4.78 -13.55 10.10
N VAL A 130 5.22 -13.20 11.32
CA VAL A 130 5.75 -11.87 11.65
C VAL A 130 7.00 -11.57 10.83
N THR A 131 7.92 -12.53 10.72
CA THR A 131 9.15 -12.35 9.92
C THR A 131 8.83 -12.06 8.46
N LEU A 132 7.85 -12.76 7.88
CA LEU A 132 7.39 -12.51 6.51
C LEU A 132 6.78 -11.12 6.36
N VAL A 133 5.97 -10.68 7.32
CA VAL A 133 5.36 -9.34 7.31
C VAL A 133 6.43 -8.25 7.40
N GLU A 134 7.42 -8.38 8.29
CA GLU A 134 8.55 -7.45 8.37
C GLU A 134 9.32 -7.38 7.04
N MET A 135 9.61 -8.53 6.42
CA MET A 135 10.25 -8.57 5.11
C MET A 135 9.42 -7.88 4.03
N MET A 136 8.09 -8.04 4.05
CA MET A 136 7.19 -7.36 3.12
C MET A 136 7.17 -5.85 3.34
N ILE A 137 7.14 -5.40 4.59
CA ILE A 137 7.21 -3.96 4.93
C ILE A 137 8.51 -3.38 4.41
N ASN A 138 9.66 -4.01 4.71
CA ASN A 138 10.96 -3.52 4.29
C ASN A 138 11.12 -3.47 2.77
N LYS A 139 10.49 -4.41 2.07
CA LYS A 139 10.56 -4.48 0.60
C LYS A 139 9.63 -3.48 -0.07
N CYS A 140 8.41 -3.33 0.42
CA CYS A 140 7.37 -2.52 -0.22
C CYS A 140 7.40 -1.05 0.25
N PHE A 141 7.90 -0.81 1.46
CA PHE A 141 7.90 0.47 2.16
C PHE A 141 9.27 0.80 2.77
N PRO A 142 10.37 0.77 1.98
CA PRO A 142 11.70 1.12 2.50
C PRO A 142 11.77 2.57 3.02
N GLU A 143 10.84 3.43 2.62
CA GLU A 143 10.79 4.84 3.04
C GLU A 143 10.20 5.03 4.44
N LEU A 144 9.62 3.98 5.04
CA LEU A 144 9.04 4.00 6.38
C LEU A 144 10.03 3.60 7.49
N LEU A 145 11.29 3.33 7.13
CA LEU A 145 12.35 2.79 7.99
C LEU A 145 13.47 3.81 8.25
#